data_AF-A0A2V5NBG4-F1
#
_entry.id   AF-A0A2V5NBG4-F1
#
_cell.length_a   1.000
_cell.length_b   1.000
_cell.length_c   1.000
_cell.angle_alpha   90.00
_cell.angle_beta   90.00
_cell.angle_gamma   90.00
#
_symmetry.space_group_name_H-M   'P 1'
#
loop_
_entity.id
_entity.type
_entity.pdbx_description
1 polymer ?
#
loop_
_entity_poly.entity_id
_entity_poly.type
_entity_poly.pdbx_seq_one_letter_code
_entity_poly.pdbx_strand_id
1 'polypeptide(L)' 'MGEITRRGYRLEWFIGDHSPRHVHVYDSKGRFIGRLDIQAMRGIEGWKPSRKLIKVIEELRSEGRL' A
#
# COMPACT_ATOMS: atom_id res chain seq x y z
N MET A 1 2.29 2.75 -14.15
CA MET A 1 1.83 1.97 -12.98
C MET A 1 3.07 1.46 -12.27
N GLY A 2 3.15 1.61 -10.95
CA GLY A 2 4.22 1.07 -10.12
C GLY A 2 3.74 -0.17 -9.37
N GLU A 3 4.63 -1.13 -9.17
CA GLU A 3 4.37 -2.33 -8.39
C GLU A 3 5.60 -2.66 -7.54
N ILE A 4 5.37 -3.12 -6.31
CA ILE A 4 6.41 -3.70 -5.48
C ILE A 4 5.88 -4.82 -4.59
N THR A 5 6.66 -5.90 -4.47
CA THR A 5 6.39 -6.96 -3.50
C THR A 5 7.34 -6.87 -2.31
N ARG A 6 6.81 -6.79 -1.10
CA ARG A 6 7.60 -6.69 0.14
C ARG A 6 6.91 -7.42 1.29
N ARG A 7 7.68 -8.29 1.99
CA ARG A 7 7.24 -9.03 3.19
C ARG A 7 5.90 -9.76 3.03
N GLY A 8 5.60 -10.24 1.83
CA GLY A 8 4.37 -10.99 1.52
C GLY A 8 3.17 -10.14 1.12
N TYR A 9 3.37 -8.84 0.87
CA TYR A 9 2.38 -7.96 0.24
C TYR A 9 2.82 -7.60 -1.16
N ARG A 10 1.91 -7.65 -2.13
CA ARG A 10 2.09 -6.97 -3.41
C ARG A 10 1.33 -5.66 -3.36
N LEU A 11 2.01 -4.57 -3.68
CA LEU A 11 1.47 -3.21 -3.64
C LEU A 11 1.51 -2.63 -5.04
N GLU A 12 0.39 -2.12 -5.49
CA GLU A 12 0.23 -1.53 -6.83
C GLU A 12 -0.29 -0.10 -6.69
N TRP A 13 0.26 0.83 -7.50
CA TRP A 13 -0.19 2.23 -7.55
C TRP A 13 -0.05 2.81 -8.94
N PHE A 14 -0.81 3.88 -9.21
CA PHE A 14 -0.66 4.62 -10.45
C PHE A 14 0.48 5.65 -10.31
N ILE A 15 1.31 5.79 -11.34
CA ILE A 15 2.46 6.72 -11.30
C ILE A 15 2.00 8.20 -11.24
N GLY A 16 0.73 8.47 -11.57
CA GLY A 16 0.07 9.79 -11.47
C GLY A 16 -1.10 9.84 -10.47
N ASP A 17 -1.03 9.07 -9.38
CA ASP A 17 -2.06 8.91 -8.34
C ASP A 17 -2.79 10.23 -7.93
N HIS A 18 -4.12 10.22 -8.03
CA HIS A 18 -5.07 11.32 -7.76
C HIS A 18 -5.53 11.35 -6.29
N SER A 19 -6.24 12.40 -5.86
CA SER A 19 -6.74 12.47 -4.47
C SER A 19 -7.57 11.23 -4.07
N PRO A 20 -7.42 10.68 -2.85
CA PRO A 20 -6.25 10.67 -1.96
C PRO A 20 -5.23 9.59 -2.36
N ARG A 21 -3.94 9.88 -2.13
CA ARG A 21 -2.83 9.01 -2.55
C ARG A 21 -2.91 7.64 -1.90
N HIS A 22 -3.11 6.58 -2.66
CA HIS A 22 -3.34 5.25 -2.11
C HIS A 22 -2.68 4.13 -2.90
N VAL A 23 -2.39 3.03 -2.21
CA VAL A 23 -1.93 1.78 -2.81
C VAL A 23 -3.03 0.72 -2.76
N HIS A 24 -3.11 -0.10 -3.80
CA HIS A 24 -3.83 -1.36 -3.76
C HIS A 24 -2.95 -2.41 -3.09
N VAL A 25 -3.51 -3.14 -2.13
CA VAL A 25 -2.77 -4.10 -1.32
C VAL A 25 -3.29 -5.49 -1.60
N TYR A 26 -2.38 -6.39 -1.98
CA TYR A 26 -2.65 -7.80 -2.22
C TYR A 26 -1.80 -8.67 -1.29
N ASP A 27 -2.30 -9.86 -0.95
CA ASP A 27 -1.52 -10.85 -0.22
C ASP A 27 -0.54 -11.60 -1.13
N SER A 28 0.28 -12.49 -0.55
CA SER A 28 1.26 -13.28 -1.30
C SER A 28 0.63 -14.28 -2.28
N LYS A 29 -0.68 -14.51 -2.21
CA LYS A 29 -1.44 -15.32 -3.16
C LYS A 29 -2.12 -14.46 -4.24
N GLY A 30 -1.88 -13.15 -4.24
CA GLY A 30 -2.46 -12.20 -5.18
C GLY A 30 -3.91 -11.82 -4.86
N ARG A 31 -4.43 -12.15 -3.67
CA ARG A 31 -5.80 -11.76 -3.29
C ARG A 31 -5.81 -10.31 -2.81
N PHE A 32 -6.74 -9.52 -3.33
CA PHE A 32 -6.95 -8.14 -2.90
C PHE A 32 -7.38 -8.10 -1.43
N ILE A 33 -6.65 -7.32 -0.63
CA ILE A 33 -6.90 -7.14 0.81
C ILE A 33 -7.61 -5.81 1.07
N GLY A 34 -7.24 -4.75 0.34
CA GLY A 34 -7.81 -3.43 0.52
C GLY A 34 -6.96 -2.32 -0.09
N ARG A 35 -7.35 -1.08 0.20
CA ARG A 35 -6.64 0.12 -0.24
C ARG A 35 -6.13 0.90 0.97
N LEU A 36 -4.89 1.35 0.91
CA LEU A 36 -4.27 2.14 1.97
C LEU A 36 -3.99 3.55 1.48
N ASP A 37 -4.55 4.54 2.17
CA ASP A 37 -4.15 5.95 2.05
C ASP A 37 -2.74 6.10 2.64
N ILE A 38 -1.76 6.43 1.80
CA ILE A 38 -0.35 6.52 2.18
C ILE A 38 0.00 7.82 2.91
N GLN A 39 -0.87 8.83 2.84
CA GLN A 39 -0.68 10.09 3.57
C GLN A 39 -1.21 9.97 4.99
N ALA A 40 -2.42 9.44 5.15
CA ALA A 40 -3.04 9.25 6.45
C ALA A 40 -2.68 7.91 7.11
N MET A 41 -1.94 7.03 6.41
CA MET A 41 -1.52 5.71 6.89
C MET A 41 -2.68 4.87 7.43
N ARG A 42 -3.82 4.93 6.74
CA ARG A 42 -5.07 4.26 7.12
C ARG A 42 -5.69 3.54 5.94
N GLY A 43 -6.46 2.51 6.23
CA GLY A 43 -7.25 1.86 5.19
C GLY A 43 -8.42 2.73 4.76
N ILE A 44 -8.81 2.56 3.50
CA ILE A 44 -9.98 3.19 2.88
C ILE A 44 -11.20 2.26 3.08
N GLU A 45 -12.41 2.82 3.06
CA GLU A 45 -13.68 2.07 3.18
C GLU A 45 -13.80 1.24 4.48
N GLY A 46 -13.26 1.76 5.59
CA GLY A 46 -13.34 1.08 6.89
C GLY A 46 -12.44 -0.14 7.03
N TRP A 47 -11.62 -0.45 6.02
CA TRP A 47 -10.60 -1.48 6.13
C TRP A 47 -9.50 -1.06 7.12
N LYS A 48 -9.02 -2.00 7.92
CA LYS A 48 -7.97 -1.77 8.92
C LYS A 48 -6.68 -2.49 8.52
N PRO A 49 -5.61 -1.77 8.16
CA PRO A 49 -4.33 -2.38 7.80
C PRO A 49 -3.66 -2.99 9.02
N SER A 50 -2.85 -4.03 8.79
CA SER A 50 -2.02 -4.61 9.85
C SER A 50 -0.84 -3.68 10.18
N ARG A 51 -0.31 -3.76 11.41
CA ARG A 51 0.92 -3.04 11.80
C ARG A 51 2.11 -3.38 10.89
N LYS A 52 2.18 -4.63 10.42
CA LYS A 52 3.23 -5.11 9.51
C LYS A 52 3.17 -4.36 8.17
N LEU A 53 1.98 -4.17 7.62
CA LEU A 53 1.78 -3.44 6.37
C LEU A 53 2.14 -1.96 6.53
N ILE A 54 1.71 -1.32 7.62
CA ILE A 54 2.08 0.08 7.91
C ILE A 54 3.59 0.27 7.88
N LYS A 55 4.33 -0.61 8.58
CA LYS A 55 5.80 -0.58 8.58
C LYS A 55 6.41 -0.78 7.18
N VAL A 56 5.84 -1.66 6.36
CA VAL A 56 6.29 -1.85 4.97
C VAL A 56 6.16 -0.55 4.18
N ILE A 57 5.03 0.15 4.32
CA ILE A 57 4.77 1.39 3.58
C ILE A 57 5.71 2.51 4.05
N GLU A 58 5.96 2.64 5.35
CA GLU A 58 6.92 3.60 5.89
C GLU A 58 8.34 3.38 5.35
N GLU A 59 8.81 2.12 5.33
CA GLU A 59 10.12 1.77 4.79
C GLU A 59 10.23 2.14 3.31
N LEU A 60 9.22 1.78 2.51
CA LEU A 60 9.21 2.10 1.08
C LEU A 60 9.20 3.60 0.81
N ARG A 61 8.51 4.39 1.65
CA ARG A 61 8.56 5.85 1.59
C ARG A 61 9.93 6.40 1.94
N SER A 62 10.58 5.86 2.97
CA SER A 62 11.95 6.27 3.33
C SER A 62 12.98 5.91 2.26
N GLU A 63 12.74 4.84 1.49
CA GLU A 63 13.56 4.41 0.36
C GLU A 63 13.26 5.19 -0.94
N GLY A 64 12.27 6.09 -0.96
CA GLY A 64 11.83 6.80 -2.18
C GLY A 64 11.19 5.90 -3.24
N ARG A 65 10.70 4.73 -2.82
CA ARG A 65 10.09 3.72 -3.69
C ARG A 65 8.56 3.79 -3.69
N LEU A 66 7.99 4.62 -2.83
CA LEU A 66 6.60 4.99 -2.69
C LEU A 66 6.50 6.44 -2.20
#